data_AF-A0A919MZJ9-F1
#
_entry.id   AF-A0A919MZJ9-F1
#
_cell.length_a   1.000
_cell.length_b   1.000
_cell.length_c   1.000
_cell.angle_alpha   90.00
_cell.angle_beta   90.00
_cell.angle_gamma   90.00
#
_symmetry.space_group_name_H-M   'P 1'
#
loop_
_entity.id
_entity.type
_entity.pdbx_description
1 polymer ?
#
loop_
_entity_poly.entity_id
_entity_poly.type
_entity_poly.pdbx_seq_one_letter_code
_entity_poly.pdbx_strand_id
1 'polypeptide(L)'
;MQYRALLDESIFLREVVAGDVMFDQTIYLIDIALHWRGVEIRVLPFARPAGQALPSTSFSIYRYREPTDFVVVAVETDDTDLIITEPTNTHPYINRFETLSGQAWPAAATLEFLFRQIERPGGVRRSA
;
A
#
# COMPACT_ATOMS: atom_id res chain seq x y z
N MET A 1 14.72 -6.12 -9.72
CA MET A 1 13.61 -5.13 -9.63
C MET A 1 13.21 -5.01 -8.17
N GLN A 2 12.79 -3.83 -7.72
CA GLN A 2 12.32 -3.61 -6.36
C GLN A 2 10.88 -3.09 -6.45
N TYR A 3 9.95 -3.79 -5.82
CA TYR A 3 8.55 -3.42 -5.70
C TYR A 3 8.30 -2.92 -4.28
N ARG A 4 7.79 -1.71 -4.14
CA ARG A 4 7.45 -1.12 -2.84
C ARG A 4 5.95 -0.87 -2.79
N ALA A 5 5.27 -1.49 -1.84
CA ALA A 5 3.86 -1.27 -1.56
C ALA A 5 3.73 -0.45 -0.28
N LEU A 6 2.95 0.63 -0.35
CA LEU A 6 2.59 1.41 0.82
C LEU A 6 1.09 1.27 1.05
N LEU A 7 0.73 0.74 2.21
CA LEU A 7 -0.64 0.46 2.61
C LEU A 7 -1.08 1.46 3.67
N ASP A 8 -2.29 2.00 3.56
CA ASP A 8 -2.91 2.75 4.65
C ASP A 8 -3.38 1.76 5.73
N GLU A 9 -3.12 2.05 7.01
CA GLU A 9 -3.66 1.28 8.14
C GLU A 9 -5.19 1.10 8.07
N SER A 10 -5.89 2.06 7.47
CA SER A 10 -7.36 2.03 7.28
C SER A 10 -7.87 0.83 6.50
N ILE A 11 -7.05 0.21 5.64
CA ILE A 11 -7.50 -0.94 4.84
C ILE A 11 -7.86 -2.14 5.74
N PHE A 12 -7.20 -2.27 6.89
CA PHE A 12 -7.43 -3.37 7.83
C PHE A 12 -8.66 -3.13 8.72
N LEU A 13 -9.27 -1.93 8.64
CA LEU A 13 -10.50 -1.58 9.36
C LEU A 13 -11.75 -1.60 8.46
N ARG A 14 -11.62 -2.00 7.19
CA ARG A 14 -12.73 -1.99 6.23
C ARG A 14 -13.70 -3.14 6.50
N GLU A 15 -14.84 -2.83 7.12
CA GLU A 15 -15.94 -3.79 7.37
C GLU A 15 -16.67 -4.25 6.10
N VAL A 16 -16.43 -3.60 4.96
CA VAL A 16 -17.01 -4.00 3.65
C VAL A 16 -16.43 -5.31 3.12
N VAL A 17 -15.30 -5.77 3.66
CA VAL A 17 -14.68 -7.05 3.30
C VAL A 17 -15.06 -8.10 4.34
N ALA A 18 -15.44 -9.29 3.90
CA ALA A 18 -15.71 -10.39 4.81
C ALA A 18 -14.48 -10.70 5.67
N GLY A 19 -14.68 -10.95 6.97
CA GLY A 19 -13.58 -11.04 7.94
C GLY A 19 -12.58 -12.17 7.64
N ASP A 20 -13.06 -13.27 7.06
CA ASP A 20 -12.25 -14.38 6.55
C ASP A 20 -11.36 -13.95 5.37
N VAL A 21 -11.92 -13.19 4.41
CA VAL A 21 -11.16 -12.64 3.30
C VAL A 21 -10.08 -11.68 3.79
N MET A 22 -10.39 -10.78 4.72
CA MET A 22 -9.37 -9.86 5.27
C MET A 22 -8.26 -10.62 6.01
N PHE A 23 -8.63 -11.68 6.74
CA PHE A 23 -7.67 -12.55 7.42
C PHE A 23 -6.74 -13.25 6.42
N ASP A 24 -7.28 -13.88 5.39
CA ASP A 24 -6.51 -14.58 4.34
C ASP A 24 -5.60 -13.62 3.57
N GLN A 25 -6.09 -12.42 3.23
CA GLN A 25 -5.28 -11.39 2.58
C GLN A 25 -4.14 -10.91 3.49
N THR A 26 -4.39 -10.77 4.80
CA THR A 26 -3.33 -10.39 5.75
C THR A 26 -2.26 -11.47 5.87
N ILE A 27 -2.66 -12.75 5.89
CA ILE A 27 -1.71 -13.88 5.84
C ILE A 27 -0.87 -13.82 4.55
N TYR A 28 -1.51 -13.54 3.41
CA TYR A 28 -0.81 -13.43 2.14
C TYR A 28 0.21 -12.26 2.13
N LEU A 29 -0.14 -11.11 2.71
CA LEU A 29 0.80 -9.99 2.86
C LEU A 29 2.00 -10.35 3.76
N ILE A 30 1.77 -11.12 4.83
CA ILE A 30 2.84 -11.65 5.70
C ILE A 30 3.76 -12.58 4.91
N ASP A 31 3.20 -13.50 4.12
CA ASP A 31 3.96 -14.43 3.27
C ASP A 31 4.86 -13.66 2.27
N ILE A 32 4.30 -12.67 1.58
CA ILE A 32 5.06 -11.82 0.67
C ILE A 32 6.20 -11.11 1.40
N ALA A 33 5.89 -10.47 2.53
CA ALA A 33 6.87 -9.69 3.29
C ALA A 33 8.05 -10.54 3.80
N LEU A 34 7.81 -11.83 4.08
CA LEU A 34 8.82 -12.76 4.60
C LEU A 34 9.63 -13.44 3.49
N HIS A 35 8.99 -13.82 2.39
CA HIS A 35 9.57 -14.79 1.46
C HIS A 35 9.95 -14.19 0.09
N TRP A 36 9.37 -13.06 -0.30
CA TRP A 36 9.54 -12.53 -1.66
C TRP A 36 10.70 -11.55 -1.74
N ARG A 37 11.80 -11.99 -2.37
CA ARG A 37 12.95 -11.13 -2.61
C ARG A 37 12.57 -9.99 -3.56
N GLY A 38 12.88 -8.76 -3.15
CA GLY A 38 12.63 -7.57 -3.95
C GLY A 38 11.23 -6.98 -3.77
N VAL A 39 10.42 -7.50 -2.85
CA VAL A 39 9.18 -6.85 -2.41
C VAL A 39 9.39 -6.24 -1.02
N GLU A 40 8.92 -5.01 -0.84
CA GLU A 40 8.87 -4.34 0.45
C GLU A 40 7.46 -3.81 0.68
N ILE A 41 6.81 -4.30 1.73
CA ILE A 41 5.51 -3.83 2.18
C ILE A 41 5.73 -2.93 3.39
N ARG A 42 5.15 -1.73 3.35
CA ARG A 42 5.10 -0.81 4.48
C ARG A 42 3.67 -0.38 4.75
N VAL A 43 3.35 -0.13 6.02
CA VAL A 43 2.06 0.40 6.46
C VAL A 43 2.24 1.82 6.97
N LEU A 44 1.40 2.73 6.50
CA LEU A 44 1.29 4.10 6.94
C LEU A 44 0.30 4.16 8.13
N PRO A 45 0.76 4.51 9.34
CA PRO A 45 -0.10 4.49 10.51
C PRO A 45 -0.96 5.74 10.61
N PHE A 46 -2.14 5.62 11.23
CA PHE A 46 -3.09 6.73 11.41
C PHE A 46 -2.48 7.97 12.08
N ALA A 47 -1.56 7.76 13.01
CA ALA A 47 -1.00 8.82 13.84
C ALA A 47 0.10 9.66 13.15
N ARG A 48 0.52 9.33 11.92
CA ARG A 48 1.73 9.92 11.30
C ARG A 48 1.59 10.81 10.06
N PRO A 49 0.48 10.96 9.33
CA PRO A 49 0.45 11.90 8.21
C PRO A 49 0.41 13.34 8.73
N ALA A 50 1.56 13.85 9.16
CA ALA A 50 1.74 15.21 9.63
C ALA A 50 1.60 16.17 8.45
N GLY A 51 0.40 16.71 8.25
CA GLY A 51 0.13 17.83 7.34
C GLY A 51 0.02 17.47 5.86
N GLN A 52 -0.02 16.19 5.48
CA GLN A 52 -0.20 15.78 4.09
C GLN A 52 -1.44 14.92 3.93
N ALA A 53 -2.35 15.36 3.05
CA ALA A 53 -3.52 14.58 2.68
C ALA A 53 -3.08 13.28 2.01
N LEU A 54 -3.71 12.18 2.41
CA LEU A 54 -3.59 10.90 1.70
C LEU A 54 -4.08 11.06 0.26
N PRO A 55 -3.54 10.27 -0.69
CA PRO A 55 -4.10 10.18 -2.02
C PRO A 55 -5.59 9.84 -1.93
N SER A 56 -6.43 10.55 -2.68
CA SER A 56 -7.88 10.27 -2.75
C SER A 56 -8.19 8.92 -3.41
N THR A 57 -7.23 8.39 -4.18
CA THR A 57 -7.28 7.10 -4.86
C THR A 57 -5.88 6.47 -4.87
N SER A 58 -5.82 5.16 -5.04
CA SER A 58 -4.57 4.42 -5.21
C SER A 58 -3.86 4.84 -6.50
N PHE A 59 -2.54 4.72 -6.50
CA PHE A 59 -1.75 4.89 -7.71
C PHE A 59 -0.50 4.01 -7.66
N SER A 60 0.00 3.66 -8.84
CA SER A 60 1.23 2.88 -9.03
C SER A 60 2.27 3.68 -9.82
N ILE A 61 3.53 3.61 -9.41
CA ILE A 61 4.66 4.23 -10.11
C ILE A 61 5.53 3.14 -10.72
N TYR A 62 5.65 3.14 -12.04
CA TYR A 62 6.54 2.26 -12.80
C TYR A 62 7.75 3.05 -13.26
N ARG A 63 8.96 2.56 -12.97
CA ARG A 63 10.24 3.14 -13.41
C ARG A 63 10.94 2.16 -14.35
N TYR A 64 11.15 2.57 -15.59
CA TYR A 64 11.81 1.77 -16.62
C TYR A 64 13.22 2.31 -16.85
N ARG A 65 14.23 1.42 -16.88
CA ARG A 65 15.65 1.80 -16.89
C ARG A 65 16.20 2.20 -18.26
N GLU A 66 15.54 1.87 -19.38
CA GLU A 66 16.01 2.22 -20.73
C GLU A 66 14.83 2.37 -21.71
N PRO A 67 14.94 3.25 -22.73
CA PRO A 67 16.10 4.06 -23.13
C PRO A 67 16.16 5.49 -22.53
N THR A 68 15.14 5.89 -21.79
CA THR A 68 15.13 7.07 -20.92
C THR A 68 14.60 6.60 -19.57
N ASP A 69 14.99 7.23 -18.45
CA ASP A 69 14.41 6.99 -17.12
C ASP A 69 12.91 7.33 -17.15
N PHE A 70 12.13 6.43 -17.71
CA PHE A 70 10.75 6.64 -18.08
C PHE A 70 9.90 6.26 -16.88
N VAL A 71 9.09 7.22 -16.44
CA VAL A 71 8.18 7.05 -15.32
C VAL A 71 6.76 7.04 -15.84
N VAL A 72 6.03 5.98 -15.49
CA VAL A 72 4.58 5.90 -15.70
C VAL A 72 3.92 5.93 -14.34
N VAL A 73 2.95 6.81 -14.18
CA VAL A 73 2.03 6.77 -13.05
C VAL A 73 0.67 6.30 -13.56
N ALA A 74 0.16 5.22 -12.97
CA ALA A 74 -1.21 4.78 -13.18
C ALA A 74 -2.01 5.18 -11.95
N VAL A 75 -3.05 5.99 -12.13
CA VAL A 75 -3.96 6.42 -11.06
C VAL A 75 -5.27 5.67 -11.24
N GLU A 76 -5.70 4.94 -10.20
CA GLU A 76 -6.93 4.15 -10.25
C GLU A 76 -8.15 5.08 -10.31
N THR A 77 -9.07 4.80 -11.24
CA THR A 77 -10.40 5.43 -11.31
C THR A 77 -11.48 4.37 -11.51
N ASP A 78 -12.76 4.75 -11.42
CA ASP A 78 -13.86 3.79 -11.39
C ASP A 78 -14.04 2.97 -12.69
N ASP A 79 -13.67 3.52 -13.84
CA ASP A 79 -13.90 2.88 -15.16
C ASP A 79 -12.60 2.69 -15.97
N THR A 80 -11.73 3.71 -15.98
CA THR A 80 -10.45 3.64 -16.71
C THR A 80 -9.32 4.30 -15.93
N ASP A 81 -8.19 3.61 -15.80
CA ASP A 81 -7.03 4.17 -15.12
C ASP A 81 -6.46 5.36 -15.91
N LEU A 82 -6.13 6.43 -15.19
CA LEU A 82 -5.43 7.58 -15.77
C LEU A 82 -3.93 7.26 -15.85
N ILE A 83 -3.41 7.20 -17.06
CA ILE A 83 -1.99 6.97 -17.33
C ILE A 83 -1.27 8.31 -17.55
N ILE A 84 -0.30 8.60 -16.70
CA ILE A 84 0.50 9.83 -16.72
C ILE A 84 1.95 9.48 -17.03
N THR A 85 2.50 10.11 -18.06
CA THR A 85 3.88 9.89 -18.52
C THR A 85 4.72 11.17 -18.58
N GLU A 86 4.06 12.32 -18.60
CA GLU A 86 4.72 13.64 -18.64
C GLU A 86 5.45 13.90 -17.32
N PRO A 87 6.78 14.15 -17.31
CA PRO A 87 7.57 14.34 -16.08
C PRO A 87 6.98 15.37 -15.11
N THR A 88 6.53 16.51 -15.63
CA THR A 88 5.92 17.57 -14.81
C THR A 88 4.68 17.09 -14.05
N ASN A 89 3.96 16.11 -14.59
CA ASN A 89 2.76 15.53 -13.99
C ASN A 89 3.04 14.26 -13.16
N THR A 90 4.15 13.55 -13.39
CA THR A 90 4.55 12.38 -12.59
C THR A 90 5.30 12.76 -11.31
N HIS A 91 6.04 13.87 -11.32
CA HIS A 91 6.82 14.34 -10.16
C HIS A 91 6.01 14.49 -8.86
N PRO A 92 4.78 15.05 -8.85
CA PRO A 92 3.97 15.15 -7.63
C PRO A 92 3.67 13.79 -6.98
N TYR A 93 3.41 12.75 -7.78
CA TYR A 93 3.13 11.40 -7.28
C TYR A 93 4.38 10.75 -6.72
N ILE A 94 5.53 10.91 -7.39
CA ILE A 94 6.82 10.45 -6.90
C ILE A 94 7.13 11.10 -5.54
N ASN A 95 7.06 12.43 -5.47
CA ASN A 95 7.32 13.16 -4.23
C ASN A 95 6.39 12.72 -3.11
N ARG A 96 5.09 12.55 -3.41
CA ARG A 96 4.12 12.07 -2.43
C ARG A 96 4.46 10.66 -1.95
N PHE A 97 4.76 9.74 -2.86
CA PHE A 97 5.11 8.36 -2.51
C PHE A 97 6.35 8.30 -1.61
N GLU A 98 7.43 9.01 -1.94
CA GLU A 98 8.65 9.00 -1.13
C GLU A 98 8.42 9.67 0.24
N THR A 99 7.65 10.76 0.30
CA THR A 99 7.30 11.40 1.58
C THR A 99 6.49 10.48 2.48
N LEU A 100 5.45 9.84 1.96
CA LEU A 100 4.63 8.91 2.74
C LEU A 100 5.43 7.66 3.13
N SER A 101 6.33 7.18 2.25
CA SER A 101 7.24 6.07 2.57
C SER A 101 8.18 6.36 3.73
N GLY A 102 8.58 7.63 3.91
CA GLY A 102 9.37 8.10 5.06
C GLY A 102 8.58 8.17 6.37
N GLN A 103 7.24 8.25 6.30
CA GLN A 103 6.35 8.30 7.46
C GLN A 103 5.84 6.91 7.87
N ALA A 104 5.83 5.99 6.91
CA ALA A 104 5.45 4.59 7.11
C ALA A 104 6.32 3.89 8.16
N TRP A 105 5.78 2.81 8.73
CA TRP A 105 6.59 1.94 9.56
C TRP A 105 7.69 1.24 8.74
N PRO A 106 8.87 1.00 9.35
CA PRO A 106 9.85 0.08 8.78
C PRO A 106 9.26 -1.32 8.59
N ALA A 107 9.83 -2.10 7.66
CA ALA A 107 9.33 -3.43 7.31
C ALA A 107 9.09 -4.35 8.53
N ALA A 108 10.00 -4.36 9.52
CA ALA A 108 9.84 -5.15 10.73
C ALA A 108 8.60 -4.73 11.56
N ALA A 109 8.40 -3.43 11.76
CA ALA A 109 7.24 -2.91 12.49
C ALA A 109 5.93 -3.08 11.69
N THR A 110 6.00 -3.04 10.36
CA THR A 110 4.87 -3.44 9.50
C THR A 110 4.51 -4.91 9.72
N LEU A 111 5.50 -5.81 9.75
CA LEU A 111 5.25 -7.22 9.97
C LEU A 111 4.64 -7.51 11.36
N GLU A 112 5.15 -6.87 12.41
CA GLU A 112 4.56 -6.92 13.75
C GLU A 112 3.10 -6.43 13.77
N PHE A 113 2.80 -5.38 13.00
CA PHE A 113 1.44 -4.90 12.85
C PHE A 113 0.54 -5.92 12.14
N LEU A 114 1.00 -6.55 11.05
CA LEU A 114 0.22 -7.55 10.31
C LEU A 114 -0.07 -8.79 11.17
N PHE A 115 0.91 -9.28 11.94
CA PHE A 115 0.70 -10.38 12.88
C PHE A 115 -0.37 -10.04 13.93
N ARG A 116 -0.36 -8.82 14.47
CA ARG A 116 -1.41 -8.39 15.40
C ARG A 116 -2.80 -8.32 14.77
N GLN A 117 -2.93 -8.07 13.47
CA GLN A 117 -4.25 -8.06 12.82
C GLN A 117 -4.85 -9.47 12.73
N ILE A 118 -4.05 -10.49 12.47
CA ILE A 118 -4.55 -11.88 12.42
C ILE A 118 -4.81 -12.47 13.82
N GLU A 119 -4.16 -11.94 14.85
CA GLU A 119 -4.40 -12.33 16.25
C GLU A 119 -5.67 -11.71 16.85
N ARG A 120 -6.23 -10.64 16.24
CA ARG A 120 -7.42 -9.98 16.75
C ARG A 120 -8.65 -10.87 16.56
N PRO A 121 -9.30 -11.32 17.64
CA PRO A 121 -10.56 -12.06 17.53
C PRO A 121 -11.67 -11.08 17.13
N GLY A 122 -12.06 -11.05 15.85
CA GLY A 122 -13.02 -10.06 15.37
C GLY A 122 -13.58 -10.19 13.95
N GLY A 123 -13.24 -11.21 13.18
CA GLY A 123 -13.86 -11.48 11.88
C GLY A 123 -14.55 -12.85 11.90
N VAL A 124 -15.89 -12.88 11.93
CA VAL A 124 -16.76 -14.08 11.88
C VAL A 124 -16.99 -14.81 13.22
N ARG A 125 -18.01 -14.34 13.96
CA ARG A 125 -19.20 -15.15 14.35
C ARG A 125 -20.34 -14.20 14.73
N ARG A 126 -21.15 -13.82 13.74
CA ARG A 126 -22.57 -13.51 13.95
C ARG A 126 -23.35 -14.29 12.90
N SER A 127 -23.57 -15.57 13.20
CA SER A 127 -24.62 -16.35 12.57
C SER A 127 -25.97 -15.78 12.99
N ALA A 128 -26.84 -15.62 11.99
CA ALA A 128 -28.26 -15.34 12.12
C ALA A 128 -28.98 -16.36 13.03
#